data_AF-A0A7S3A0S6-F1
#
_entry.id   AF-A0A7S3A0S6-F1
#
_cell.length_a   1.000
_cell.length_b   1.000
_cell.length_c   1.000
_cell.angle_alpha   90.00
_cell.angle_beta   90.00
_cell.angle_gamma   90.00
#
_symmetry.space_group_name_H-M   'P 1'
#
loop_
_entity.id
_entity.type
_entity.pdbx_description
1 polymer ?
#
loop_
_entity_poly.entity_id
_entity_poly.type
_entity_poly.pdbx_seq_one_letter_code
_entity_poly.pdbx_strand_id
1 'polypeptide(L)'
;MGERNEQPPGKLGMARAEGDNGTYVDIVTEDVVFKRYGAVLDRCVRYPGGQLVKFDIWSKNWRNNNEFCQCVPYDSKTNTVTMIREYFPAQHKFHYGFPGGNVEDKHGSPLSAIQAELEEEAGLYGGE
;
A
#
# COMPACT_ATOMS: atom_id res chain seq x y z
N MET A 1 -13.19 -23.74 15.92
CA MET A 1 -12.49 -22.59 16.54
C MET A 1 -11.04 -23.01 16.72
N GLY A 2 -10.17 -22.66 15.77
CA GLY A 2 -8.74 -22.93 15.87
C GLY A 2 -8.04 -21.71 16.45
N GLU A 3 -7.27 -21.90 17.51
CA GLU A 3 -6.46 -20.86 18.14
C GLU A 3 -5.40 -20.39 17.13
N ARG A 4 -5.42 -19.09 16.79
CA ARG A 4 -4.34 -18.47 16.03
C ARG A 4 -3.23 -18.15 17.01
N ASN A 5 -2.08 -18.78 16.81
CA ASN A 5 -0.82 -18.43 17.47
C ASN A 5 -0.54 -16.94 17.24
N GLU A 6 -0.74 -16.13 18.28
CA GLU A 6 -0.27 -14.74 18.29
C GLU A 6 1.24 -14.78 18.50
N GLN A 7 1.99 -14.55 17.43
CA GLN A 7 3.39 -14.16 17.54
C GLN A 7 3.47 -12.82 18.29
N PRO A 8 4.32 -12.69 19.32
CA PRO A 8 4.55 -11.41 19.97
C PRO A 8 5.11 -10.40 18.95
N PRO A 9 4.80 -9.10 19.08
CA PRO A 9 5.33 -8.07 18.17
C PRO A 9 6.86 -8.06 18.26
N GLY A 10 7.49 -8.51 17.19
CA GLY A 10 8.95 -8.44 17.04
C GLY A 10 9.36 -7.00 16.82
N LYS A 11 10.45 -6.58 17.48
CA LYS A 11 11.14 -5.32 17.14
C LYS A 11 11.59 -5.39 15.68
N LEU A 12 10.89 -4.71 14.78
CA LEU A 12 11.34 -4.51 13.41
C LEU A 12 12.59 -3.61 13.45
N GLY A 13 13.65 -4.05 12.77
CA GLY A 13 15.00 -3.47 12.87
C GLY A 13 15.08 -2.01 12.41
N MET A 14 16.18 -1.36 12.79
CA MET A 14 16.49 0.02 12.39
C MET A 14 16.65 0.10 10.86
N ALA A 15 15.63 0.61 10.17
CA ALA A 15 15.67 0.85 8.73
C ALA A 15 15.89 2.34 8.45
N ARG A 16 16.69 2.65 7.43
CA ARG A 16 16.97 4.01 6.95
C ARG A 16 16.22 4.26 5.65
N ALA A 17 15.49 5.37 5.60
CA ALA A 17 15.01 5.94 4.35
C ALA A 17 16.01 7.00 3.88
N GLU A 18 16.44 6.92 2.63
CA GLU A 18 17.24 7.95 1.97
C GLU A 18 16.32 8.86 1.16
N GLY A 19 16.57 10.17 1.25
CA GLY A 19 15.91 11.19 0.45
C GLY A 19 16.92 11.96 -0.40
N ASP A 20 16.43 12.94 -1.14
CA ASP A 20 17.26 13.77 -2.00
C ASP A 20 18.34 14.52 -1.20
N ASN A 21 19.42 14.90 -1.88
CA ASN A 21 20.52 15.71 -1.32
C ASN A 21 21.18 15.10 -0.06
N GLY A 22 21.20 13.77 0.05
CA GLY A 22 21.81 13.07 1.18
C GLY A 22 21.01 13.19 2.48
N THR A 23 19.75 13.60 2.40
CA THR A 23 18.84 13.55 3.55
C THR A 23 18.48 12.11 3.89
N TYR A 24 18.27 11.82 5.16
CA TYR A 24 17.86 10.49 5.59
C TYR A 24 16.99 10.55 6.85
N VAL A 25 16.19 9.52 7.06
CA VAL A 25 15.37 9.34 8.26
C VAL A 25 15.54 7.91 8.76
N ASP A 26 15.85 7.77 10.04
CA ASP A 26 16.05 6.45 10.66
C ASP A 26 14.82 6.05 11.47
N ILE A 27 14.28 4.84 11.24
CA ILE A 27 13.29 4.25 12.13
C ILE A 27 13.98 3.86 13.44
N VAL A 28 13.47 4.39 14.55
CA VAL A 28 13.99 4.14 15.90
C VAL A 28 13.19 3.04 16.58
N THR A 29 11.87 3.14 16.52
CA THR A 29 10.94 2.10 17.00
C THR A 29 9.75 2.00 16.07
N GLU A 30 9.16 0.81 16.05
CA GLU A 30 7.91 0.54 15.37
C GLU A 30 7.13 -0.50 16.17
N ASP A 31 6.05 -0.05 16.78
CA ASP A 31 5.22 -0.88 17.66
C ASP A 31 3.82 -1.03 17.05
N VAL A 32 3.30 -2.25 17.01
CA VAL A 32 1.92 -2.50 16.57
C VAL A 32 0.97 -2.09 17.69
N VAL A 33 0.19 -1.03 17.48
CA VAL A 33 -0.78 -0.54 18.46
C VAL A 33 -2.19 -1.08 18.22
N PHE A 34 -2.49 -1.51 16.99
CA PHE A 34 -3.75 -2.18 16.65
C PHE A 34 -3.57 -3.12 15.45
N LYS A 35 -4.28 -4.26 15.43
CA LYS A 35 -4.19 -5.24 14.34
C LYS A 35 -5.51 -5.97 14.10
N ARG A 36 -6.02 -5.97 12.86
CA ARG A 36 -7.14 -6.82 12.39
C ARG A 36 -7.04 -7.20 10.92
N TYR A 37 -7.67 -6.43 10.01
CA TYR A 37 -7.42 -6.52 8.57
C TYR A 37 -6.12 -5.78 8.30
N GLY A 38 -6.04 -4.46 8.51
CA GLY A 38 -4.77 -3.73 8.59
C GLY A 38 -4.12 -3.79 9.98
N ALA A 39 -2.97 -3.16 10.10
CA ALA A 39 -2.34 -2.78 11.36
C ALA A 39 -2.18 -1.25 11.44
N VAL A 40 -2.26 -0.71 12.65
CA VAL A 40 -1.80 0.65 12.95
C VAL A 40 -0.50 0.52 13.76
N LEU A 41 0.53 1.23 13.34
CA LEU A 41 1.86 1.21 13.93
C LEU A 41 2.15 2.57 14.57
N ASP A 42 2.68 2.61 15.79
CA ASP A 42 3.39 3.77 16.35
C ASP A 42 4.83 3.70 15.84
N ARG A 43 5.16 4.52 14.84
CA ARG A 43 6.51 4.62 14.28
C ARG A 43 7.19 5.87 14.82
N CYS A 44 8.27 5.69 15.55
CA CYS A 44 9.17 6.77 15.94
C CYS A 44 10.36 6.83 14.99
N VAL A 45 10.62 8.01 14.41
CA VAL A 45 11.75 8.24 13.51
C VAL A 45 12.67 9.32 14.04
N ARG A 46 13.94 9.27 13.63
CA ARG A 46 14.95 10.30 13.87
C ARG A 46 15.28 11.03 12.56
N TYR A 47 15.05 12.34 12.55
CA TYR A 47 15.45 13.23 11.46
C TYR A 47 16.95 13.57 11.54
N PRO A 48 17.57 14.10 10.46
CA PRO A 48 18.99 14.44 10.44
C PRO A 48 19.44 15.40 11.56
N GLY A 49 18.56 16.30 11.99
CA GLY A 49 18.81 17.22 13.11
C GLY A 49 18.73 16.57 14.51
N GLY A 50 18.55 15.25 14.59
CA GLY A 50 18.41 14.50 15.84
C GLY A 50 17.01 14.51 16.45
N GLN A 51 16.08 15.29 15.88
CA GLN A 51 14.69 15.35 16.33
C GLN A 51 14.01 13.98 16.18
N LEU A 52 13.30 13.59 17.24
CA LEU A 52 12.43 12.42 17.24
C LEU A 52 10.98 12.82 16.95
N VAL A 53 10.33 12.10 16.02
CA VAL A 53 8.95 12.35 15.61
C VAL A 53 8.20 11.03 15.55
N LYS A 54 6.96 11.03 16.06
CA LYS A 54 6.07 9.87 16.04
C LYS A 54 4.99 10.01 14.97
N PHE A 55 4.63 8.90 14.34
CA PHE A 55 3.58 8.80 13.35
C PHE A 55 2.69 7.59 13.61
N ASP A 56 1.39 7.76 13.40
CA ASP A 56 0.44 6.67 13.25
C ASP A 56 0.48 6.19 11.79
N ILE A 57 0.98 4.98 11.57
CA ILE A 57 1.14 4.42 10.23
C ILE A 57 0.11 3.31 10.02
N TRP A 58 -0.72 3.43 8.98
CA TRP A 58 -1.49 2.29 8.50
C TRP A 58 -0.58 1.36 7.69
N SER A 59 -0.64 0.06 7.96
CA SER A 59 0.12 -0.96 7.25
C SER A 59 -0.73 -2.20 6.97
N LYS A 60 -0.39 -2.92 5.91
CA LYS A 60 -0.97 -4.22 5.59
C LYS A 60 -0.41 -5.26 6.56
N ASN A 61 -1.26 -6.03 7.22
CA ASN A 61 -0.80 -6.98 8.24
C ASN A 61 -0.65 -8.43 7.75
N TRP A 62 -1.03 -8.68 6.49
CA TRP A 62 -1.11 -10.01 5.87
C TRP A 62 -0.07 -10.22 4.76
N ARG A 63 0.85 -9.25 4.52
CA ARG A 63 1.83 -9.27 3.42
C ARG A 63 3.15 -8.58 3.78
N ASN A 64 4.20 -8.93 3.03
CA ASN A 64 5.57 -8.45 3.25
C ASN A 64 5.89 -7.11 2.58
N ASN A 65 4.95 -6.51 1.83
CA ASN A 65 5.11 -5.21 1.20
C ASN A 65 3.88 -4.30 1.46
N ASN A 66 4.06 -3.00 1.27
CA ASN A 66 2.96 -2.02 1.29
C ASN A 66 2.67 -1.46 -0.11
N GLU A 67 3.16 -2.11 -1.18
CA GLU A 67 3.06 -1.60 -2.55
C GLU A 67 1.63 -1.71 -3.11
N PHE A 68 1.23 -0.70 -3.87
CA PHE A 68 -0.04 -0.60 -4.55
C PHE A 68 0.19 0.00 -5.93
N CYS A 69 -0.55 -0.46 -6.93
CA CYS A 69 -0.46 0.02 -8.29
C CYS A 69 -1.83 0.50 -8.78
N GLN A 70 -1.83 1.51 -9.63
CA GLN A 70 -3.03 2.15 -10.18
C GLN A 70 -2.80 2.42 -11.66
N CYS A 71 -3.80 2.13 -12.50
CA CYS A 71 -3.76 2.35 -13.94
C CYS A 71 -4.59 3.56 -14.29
N VAL A 72 -4.17 4.44 -15.20
CA VAL A 72 -5.11 5.34 -15.88
C VAL A 72 -5.36 4.75 -17.27
N PRO A 73 -6.44 3.97 -17.47
CA PRO A 73 -6.66 3.27 -18.73
C PRO A 73 -7.15 4.29 -19.74
N TYR A 74 -6.32 4.62 -20.73
CA TYR A 74 -6.61 5.63 -21.75
C TYR A 74 -6.79 4.97 -23.11
N ASP A 75 -7.98 5.12 -23.70
CA ASP A 75 -8.25 4.74 -25.09
C ASP A 75 -7.95 5.94 -26.00
N SER A 76 -6.87 5.83 -26.77
CA SER A 76 -6.43 6.86 -27.71
C SER A 76 -7.31 7.01 -28.96
N LYS A 77 -8.15 6.01 -29.30
CA LYS A 77 -9.07 6.08 -30.44
C LYS A 77 -10.26 6.97 -30.11
N THR A 78 -10.77 6.86 -28.88
CA THR A 78 -11.92 7.64 -28.40
C THR A 78 -11.53 8.85 -27.56
N ASN A 79 -10.25 8.95 -27.15
CA ASN A 79 -9.74 9.92 -26.19
C ASN A 79 -10.51 9.87 -24.85
N THR A 80 -10.81 8.66 -24.38
CA THR A 80 -11.55 8.44 -23.14
C THR A 80 -10.71 7.70 -22.11
N VAL A 81 -11.15 7.76 -20.85
CA VAL A 81 -10.58 6.95 -19.77
C VAL A 81 -11.65 6.05 -19.19
N THR A 82 -11.27 4.83 -18.81
CA THR A 82 -12.16 3.91 -18.11
C THR A 82 -12.03 4.11 -16.61
N MET A 83 -13.18 4.30 -15.95
CA MET A 83 -13.29 4.33 -14.49
C MET A 83 -14.25 3.24 -14.03
N ILE A 84 -13.94 2.63 -12.89
CA ILE A 84 -14.78 1.64 -12.23
C ILE A 84 -15.55 2.31 -11.08
N ARG A 85 -16.77 1.84 -10.80
CA ARG A 85 -17.60 2.36 -9.71
C ARG A 85 -17.71 1.32 -8.61
N GLU A 86 -17.13 1.63 -7.46
CA GLU A 86 -17.03 0.67 -6.35
C GLU A 86 -17.50 1.30 -5.03
N TYR A 87 -17.77 0.44 -4.04
CA TYR A 87 -18.09 0.87 -2.68
C TYR A 87 -16.80 1.05 -1.87
N PHE A 88 -16.58 2.27 -1.36
CA PHE A 88 -15.38 2.64 -0.60
C PHE A 88 -15.72 2.59 0.89
N PRO A 89 -15.33 1.53 1.62
CA PRO A 89 -15.78 1.32 3.00
C PRO A 89 -15.30 2.41 3.96
N ALA A 90 -14.12 2.99 3.73
CA ALA A 90 -13.58 4.07 4.58
C ALA A 90 -14.44 5.35 4.52
N GLN A 91 -15.04 5.63 3.36
CA GLN A 91 -15.88 6.82 3.14
C GLN A 91 -17.37 6.51 3.24
N HIS A 92 -17.73 5.23 3.31
CA HIS A 92 -19.11 4.74 3.29
C HIS A 92 -19.91 5.26 2.08
N LYS A 93 -19.30 5.25 0.89
CA LYS A 93 -19.89 5.80 -0.35
C LYS A 93 -19.44 5.02 -1.57
N PHE A 94 -20.22 5.10 -2.65
CA PHE A 94 -19.76 4.66 -3.97
C PHE A 94 -18.99 5.78 -4.66
N HIS A 95 -17.79 5.48 -5.14
CA HIS A 95 -16.95 6.42 -5.88
C HIS A 95 -16.51 5.83 -7.22
N TYR A 96 -16.20 6.72 -8.15
CA TYR A 96 -15.45 6.35 -9.35
C TYR A 96 -13.97 6.34 -9.01
N GLY A 97 -13.33 5.22 -9.31
CA GLY A 97 -11.90 5.02 -9.19
C GLY A 97 -11.32 4.55 -10.51
N PHE A 98 -10.00 4.55 -10.56
CA PHE A 98 -9.29 3.84 -11.59
C PHE A 98 -9.07 2.37 -11.17
N PRO A 99 -8.88 1.45 -12.12
CA PRO A 99 -8.43 0.10 -11.79
C PRO A 99 -7.12 0.13 -11.01
N GLY A 100 -6.98 -0.74 -10.02
CA GLY A 100 -5.77 -0.76 -9.22
C GLY A 100 -5.85 -1.68 -8.01
N GLY A 101 -4.69 -2.19 -7.62
CA GLY A 101 -4.63 -3.20 -6.59
C GLY A 101 -3.26 -3.36 -5.97
N ASN A 102 -3.17 -4.36 -5.10
CA ASN A 102 -1.97 -4.62 -4.32
C ASN A 102 -0.93 -5.33 -5.18
N VAL A 103 0.35 -4.96 -5.03
CA VAL A 103 1.42 -5.76 -5.64
C VAL A 103 1.66 -6.99 -4.78
N GLU A 104 1.51 -8.18 -5.36
CA GLU A 104 1.62 -9.47 -4.69
C GLU A 104 2.81 -10.26 -5.22
N ASP A 105 3.31 -11.19 -4.42
CA ASP A 105 4.40 -12.08 -4.81
C ASP A 105 4.06 -12.86 -6.10
N LYS A 106 2.77 -13.16 -6.35
CA LYS A 106 2.29 -13.83 -7.58
C LYS A 106 2.43 -12.97 -8.85
N HIS A 107 2.54 -11.64 -8.73
CA HIS A 107 2.61 -10.73 -9.87
C HIS A 107 4.03 -10.58 -10.43
N GLY A 108 5.08 -10.83 -9.63
CA GLY A 108 6.48 -10.70 -10.05
C GLY A 108 6.97 -9.27 -10.38
N SER A 109 6.08 -8.31 -10.62
CA SER A 109 6.38 -6.87 -10.77
C SER A 109 5.14 -5.99 -10.59
N PRO A 110 5.29 -4.69 -10.29
CA PRO A 110 4.18 -3.73 -10.29
C PRO A 110 3.46 -3.61 -11.65
N LEU A 111 4.20 -3.74 -12.76
CA LEU A 111 3.62 -3.71 -14.10
C LEU A 111 2.70 -4.91 -14.35
N SER A 112 3.14 -6.12 -14.00
CA SER A 112 2.31 -7.31 -14.14
C SER A 112 1.12 -7.29 -13.17
N ALA A 113 1.29 -6.70 -11.97
CA ALA A 113 0.18 -6.52 -11.05
C ALA A 113 -0.91 -5.65 -11.70
N ILE A 114 -0.54 -4.48 -12.24
CA ILE A 114 -1.54 -3.57 -12.78
C ILE A 114 -2.19 -4.07 -14.08
N GLN A 115 -1.49 -4.89 -14.86
CA GLN A 115 -2.06 -5.57 -16.02
C GLN A 115 -3.15 -6.57 -15.60
N ALA A 116 -2.89 -7.37 -14.56
CA ALA A 116 -3.88 -8.31 -14.02
C ALA A 116 -5.09 -7.58 -13.43
N GLU A 117 -4.88 -6.54 -12.62
CA GLU A 117 -5.99 -5.76 -12.02
C GLU A 117 -6.84 -5.06 -13.09
N LEU A 118 -6.22 -4.54 -14.16
CA LEU A 118 -6.95 -3.93 -15.28
C LEU A 118 -7.85 -4.95 -16.00
N GLU A 119 -7.36 -6.17 -16.21
CA GLU A 119 -8.13 -7.26 -16.79
C GLU A 119 -9.26 -7.69 -15.85
N GLU A 120 -8.99 -7.89 -14.56
CA GLU A 120 -9.95 -8.39 -13.57
C GLU A 120 -11.09 -7.40 -13.29
N GLU A 121 -10.78 -6.11 -13.13
CA GLU A 121 -11.77 -5.10 -12.69
C GLU A 121 -12.49 -4.41 -13.85
N ALA A 122 -11.81 -4.22 -14.98
CA ALA A 122 -12.33 -3.48 -16.13
C ALA A 122 -12.53 -4.34 -17.39
N GLY A 123 -11.99 -5.56 -17.43
CA GLY A 123 -12.08 -6.43 -18.62
C GLY A 123 -11.26 -5.94 -19.81
N LEU A 124 -10.20 -5.14 -19.58
CA LEU A 124 -9.40 -4.52 -20.63
C LEU A 124 -7.99 -5.12 -20.71
N TYR A 125 -7.42 -5.13 -21.92
CA TYR A 125 -6.05 -5.53 -22.22
C TYR A 125 -5.31 -4.36 -22.89
N GLY A 126 -4.36 -3.75 -22.19
CA GLY A 126 -3.58 -2.63 -22.74
C GLY A 126 -4.38 -1.34 -22.93
N GLY A 127 -5.54 -1.22 -22.28
CA GLY A 127 -6.42 -0.05 -22.32
C GLY A 127 -7.64 -0.20 -23.23
N GLU A 128 -7.81 -1.35 -23.88
CA GLU A 128 -8.96 -1.70 -24.74
C GLU A 128 -9.47 -3.14 -24.54
#